data_AF-A0A1I7AP22-F1
#
_entry.id   AF-A0A1I7AP22-F1
#
_cell.length_a   1.000
_cell.length_b   1.000
_cell.length_c   1.000
_cell.angle_alpha   90.00
_cell.angle_beta   90.00
_cell.angle_gamma   90.00
#
_symmetry.space_group_name_H-M   'P 1'
#
loop_
_entity.id
_entity.type
_entity.pdbx_description
1 polymer ?
#
loop_
_entity_poly.entity_id
_entity_poly.type
_entity_poly.pdbx_seq_one_letter_code
_entity_poly.pdbx_strand_id
1 'polypeptide(L)'
;MRVLVAKYLFDESLSSPDILFLCIISRNTSTMQKIKSIILASLPILGVLVIGVAIYAFFQSTPALIFVFFLVLLSLLLAMGIYKRSMRKATEKVKVVETDLPEIENDLIYIDPHNFQENFSKEKGMLYLAGEKVVDQEVILTSVSYDKLTDALNMSFSSGIKVAAKGMQNIGVGDQQMCLFYFDQMEIRVGKRSRSFTMNKKELYEVLEEEESHVIFTHKIPPLVFHW
;
A
#
# COMPACT_ATOMS: atom_id res chain seq x y z
N MET A 1 -16.01 23.78 3.07
CA MET A 1 -15.48 23.02 1.93
C MET A 1 -14.40 23.87 1.29
N ARG A 2 -13.14 23.74 1.72
CA ARG A 2 -12.00 24.47 1.15
C ARG A 2 -11.08 23.43 0.52
N VAL A 3 -10.95 23.54 -0.80
CA VAL A 3 -10.09 22.73 -1.66
C VAL A 3 -8.65 23.16 -1.40
N LEU A 4 -7.79 22.22 -1.03
CA LEU A 4 -6.34 22.43 -0.94
C LEU A 4 -5.71 21.65 -2.10
N VAL A 5 -5.44 22.37 -3.18
CA VAL A 5 -4.65 21.91 -4.34
C VAL A 5 -3.19 21.87 -3.91
N ALA A 6 -2.61 20.68 -3.79
CA ALA A 6 -1.17 20.52 -3.60
C ALA A 6 -0.52 20.28 -4.97
N LYS A 7 -0.26 21.37 -5.69
CA LYS A 7 0.64 21.42 -6.84
C LYS A 7 2.04 21.66 -6.29
N TYR A 8 2.79 20.59 -6.03
CA TYR A 8 4.24 20.68 -5.78
C TYR A 8 4.97 19.84 -6.82
N LEU A 9 5.12 20.47 -7.99
CA LEU A 9 6.17 20.16 -8.94
C LEU A 9 7.49 20.65 -8.36
N PHE A 10 8.53 19.85 -8.57
CA PHE A 10 9.87 20.29 -8.95
C PHE A 10 10.09 21.81 -8.93
N ASP A 11 10.58 22.33 -7.80
CA ASP A 11 11.39 23.54 -7.81
C ASP A 11 12.36 23.53 -6.63
N GLU A 12 13.64 23.56 -6.96
CA GLU A 12 14.75 23.73 -6.01
C GLU A 12 14.80 25.20 -5.59
N SER A 13 13.97 25.58 -4.63
CA SER A 13 14.27 26.61 -3.62
C SER A 13 12.97 26.94 -2.92
N LEU A 14 12.90 26.73 -1.61
CA LEU A 14 12.12 27.53 -0.66
C LEU A 14 12.20 26.85 0.71
N SER A 15 13.14 27.33 1.53
CA SER A 15 13.00 27.22 2.97
C SER A 15 11.78 28.05 3.37
N SER A 16 10.68 27.38 3.71
CA SER A 16 9.44 28.06 4.09
C SER A 16 8.87 27.46 5.39
N PRO A 17 8.50 28.30 6.36
CA PRO A 17 7.97 27.89 7.67
C PRO A 17 6.63 27.13 7.60
N ASP A 18 6.01 27.04 6.41
CA ASP A 18 4.76 26.30 6.17
C ASP A 18 4.93 24.77 6.25
N ILE A 19 6.14 24.25 5.98
CA ILE A 19 6.45 22.82 6.14
C ILE A 19 6.42 22.43 7.63
N LEU A 20 6.87 23.33 8.52
CA LEU A 20 6.83 23.12 9.97
C LEU A 20 5.38 23.10 10.49
N PHE A 21 4.51 23.96 9.95
CA PHE A 21 3.10 24.02 10.36
C PHE A 21 2.30 22.78 9.95
N LEU A 22 2.52 22.24 8.74
CA LEU A 22 1.93 20.97 8.31
C LEU A 22 2.44 19.78 9.13
N CYS A 23 3.73 19.79 9.50
CA CYS A 23 4.32 18.75 10.35
C CYS A 23 3.73 18.77 11.77
N ILE A 24 3.47 19.95 12.35
CA ILE A 24 2.87 20.12 13.67
C ILE A 24 1.39 19.69 13.68
N ILE A 25 0.61 20.02 12.64
CA ILE A 25 -0.80 19.61 12.52
C ILE A 25 -0.92 18.10 12.28
N SER A 26 -0.02 17.50 11.48
CA SER A 26 0.06 16.04 11.29
C SER A 26 0.45 15.30 12.58
N ARG A 27 1.35 15.88 13.40
CA ARG A 27 1.72 15.28 14.70
C ARG A 27 0.54 15.27 15.67
N ASN A 28 -0.26 16.33 15.70
CA ASN A 28 -1.34 16.50 16.66
C ASN A 28 -2.54 15.57 16.39
N THR A 29 -2.85 15.33 15.11
CA THR A 29 -3.89 14.36 14.69
C THR A 29 -3.50 12.92 15.05
N SER A 30 -2.23 12.53 14.84
CA SER A 30 -1.72 11.22 15.24
C SER A 30 -1.81 10.99 16.76
N THR A 31 -1.51 12.02 17.55
CA THR A 31 -1.50 11.93 19.02
C THR A 31 -2.91 11.80 19.57
N MET A 32 -3.86 12.57 19.05
CA MET A 32 -5.26 12.49 19.45
C MET A 32 -5.88 11.14 19.07
N GLN A 33 -5.47 10.54 17.95
CA GLN A 33 -5.95 9.23 17.52
C GLN A 33 -5.32 8.08 18.32
N LYS A 34 -4.06 8.21 18.75
CA LYS A 34 -3.42 7.30 19.72
C LYS A 34 -4.19 7.26 21.03
N ILE A 35 -4.53 8.44 21.57
CA ILE A 35 -5.32 8.56 22.80
C ILE A 35 -6.72 7.92 22.62
N LYS A 36 -7.45 8.24 21.55
CA LYS A 36 -8.76 7.64 21.26
C LYS A 36 -8.68 6.12 21.12
N SER A 37 -7.64 5.60 20.48
CA SER A 37 -7.46 4.16 20.27
C SER A 37 -7.10 3.43 21.57
N ILE A 38 -6.33 4.06 22.46
CA ILE A 38 -6.03 3.53 23.80
C ILE A 38 -7.30 3.48 24.66
N ILE A 39 -8.12 4.54 24.65
CA ILE A 39 -9.40 4.56 25.37
C ILE A 39 -10.36 3.49 24.84
N LEU A 40 -10.44 3.32 23.52
CA LEU A 40 -11.29 2.31 22.92
C LEU A 40 -10.81 0.87 23.22
N ALA A 41 -9.48 0.66 23.28
CA ALA A 41 -8.89 -0.63 23.60
C ALA A 41 -8.94 -0.98 25.10
N SER A 42 -9.12 -0.01 26.00
CA SER A 42 -9.21 -0.25 27.45
C SER A 42 -10.61 -0.65 27.92
N LEU A 43 -11.66 -0.33 27.15
CA LEU A 43 -13.05 -0.70 27.43
C LEU A 43 -13.28 -2.21 27.67
N PRO A 44 -12.77 -3.13 26.82
CA PRO A 44 -12.88 -4.57 27.06
C PRO A 44 -12.20 -5.03 28.36
N ILE A 45 -11.04 -4.44 28.69
CA ILE A 45 -10.29 -4.77 29.90
C ILE A 45 -11.08 -4.33 31.15
N LEU A 46 -11.64 -3.12 31.13
CA LEU A 46 -12.51 -2.62 32.20
C LEU A 46 -13.75 -3.49 32.40
N GLY A 47 -14.41 -3.89 31.31
CA GLY A 47 -15.58 -4.78 31.37
C GLY A 47 -15.25 -6.14 32.01
N VAL A 48 -14.13 -6.75 31.59
CA VAL A 48 -13.68 -8.03 32.15
C VAL A 48 -13.23 -7.89 33.61
N LEU A 49 -12.65 -6.76 34.01
CA LEU A 49 -12.25 -6.51 35.40
C LEU A 49 -13.49 -6.45 36.31
N VAL A 50 -14.56 -5.76 35.89
CA VAL A 50 -15.83 -5.71 36.64
C VAL A 50 -16.44 -7.11 36.78
N ILE A 51 -16.49 -7.87 35.67
CA ILE A 51 -16.99 -9.25 35.68
C ILE A 51 -16.14 -10.15 36.58
N GLY A 52 -14.82 -10.02 36.52
CA GLY A 52 -13.88 -10.81 37.31
C GLY A 52 -14.00 -10.54 38.82
N VAL A 53 -14.14 -9.28 39.22
CA VAL A 53 -14.40 -8.89 40.62
C VAL A 53 -15.73 -9.48 41.09
N ALA A 54 -16.78 -9.41 40.27
CA ALA A 54 -18.07 -9.99 40.62
C ALA A 54 -17.97 -11.52 40.81
N ILE A 55 -17.36 -12.24 39.85
CA ILE A 55 -17.16 -13.69 39.93
C ILE A 55 -16.40 -14.07 41.20
N TYR A 56 -15.32 -13.37 41.51
CA TYR A 56 -14.51 -13.68 42.69
C TYR A 56 -15.24 -13.35 44.01
N ALA A 57 -16.08 -12.31 44.02
CA ALA A 57 -16.91 -11.97 45.17
C ALA A 57 -17.94 -13.06 45.49
N PHE A 58 -18.53 -13.71 44.46
CA PHE A 58 -19.51 -14.79 44.63
C PHE A 58 -18.87 -16.17 44.79
N PHE A 59 -17.69 -16.41 44.21
CA PHE A 59 -17.03 -17.73 44.18
C PHE A 59 -15.53 -17.60 44.50
N GLN A 60 -15.20 -17.66 45.79
CA GLN A 60 -13.82 -17.61 46.29
C GLN A 60 -13.12 -18.97 46.19
N SER A 61 -13.00 -19.50 44.98
CA SER A 61 -12.41 -20.82 44.72
C SER A 61 -11.27 -20.72 43.70
N THR A 62 -10.29 -21.63 43.80
CA THR A 62 -9.18 -21.72 42.84
C THR A 62 -9.66 -21.85 41.39
N PRO A 63 -10.71 -22.64 41.06
CA PRO A 63 -11.27 -22.69 39.71
C PRO A 63 -11.81 -21.35 39.21
N ALA A 64 -12.46 -20.57 40.09
CA ALA A 64 -12.97 -19.24 39.72
C ALA A 64 -11.82 -18.28 39.41
N LEU A 65 -10.73 -18.32 40.17
CA LEU A 65 -9.54 -17.49 39.92
C LEU A 65 -8.86 -17.86 38.58
N ILE A 66 -8.75 -19.15 38.27
CA ILE A 66 -8.25 -19.62 36.97
C ILE A 66 -9.15 -19.12 35.82
N PHE A 67 -10.46 -19.18 35.98
CA PHE A 67 -11.40 -18.68 34.98
C PHE A 67 -11.27 -17.17 34.74
N VAL A 68 -11.16 -16.38 35.80
CA VAL A 68 -10.91 -14.93 35.71
C VAL A 68 -9.59 -14.64 34.99
N PHE A 69 -8.54 -15.42 35.27
CA PHE A 69 -7.25 -15.29 34.58
C PHE A 69 -7.37 -15.49 33.06
N PHE A 70 -8.10 -16.52 32.61
CA PHE A 70 -8.34 -16.74 31.18
C PHE A 70 -9.16 -15.62 30.54
N LEU A 71 -10.16 -15.08 31.25
CA LEU A 71 -10.94 -13.93 30.76
C LEU A 71 -10.05 -12.70 30.57
N VAL A 72 -9.14 -12.43 31.50
CA VAL A 72 -8.19 -11.31 31.39
C VAL A 72 -7.29 -11.49 30.17
N LEU A 73 -6.74 -12.69 29.94
CA LEU A 73 -5.95 -12.98 28.74
C LEU A 73 -6.73 -12.76 27.44
N LEU A 74 -7.98 -13.22 27.38
CA LEU A 74 -8.84 -13.00 26.22
C LEU A 74 -9.12 -11.51 25.98
N SER A 75 -9.32 -10.74 27.06
CA SER A 75 -9.54 -9.29 26.99
C SER A 75 -8.32 -8.53 26.44
N LEU A 76 -7.12 -8.96 26.81
CA LEU A 76 -5.86 -8.41 26.31
C LEU A 76 -5.71 -8.64 24.80
N LEU A 77 -6.00 -9.85 24.33
CA LEU A 77 -5.96 -10.17 22.90
C LEU A 77 -6.98 -9.33 22.10
N LEU A 78 -8.19 -9.15 22.64
CA LEU A 78 -9.21 -8.30 22.03
C LEU A 78 -8.78 -6.82 22.00
N ALA A 79 -8.25 -6.31 23.11
CA ALA A 79 -7.74 -4.95 23.21
C ALA A 79 -6.62 -4.67 22.18
N MET A 80 -5.67 -5.60 22.04
CA MET A 80 -4.62 -5.53 21.02
C MET A 80 -5.21 -5.50 19.60
N GLY A 81 -6.20 -6.35 19.32
CA GLY A 81 -6.88 -6.37 18.01
C GLY A 81 -7.59 -5.06 17.68
N ILE A 82 -8.31 -4.49 18.65
CA ILE A 82 -9.01 -3.19 18.51
C ILE A 82 -8.01 -2.06 18.31
N TYR A 83 -6.93 -2.01 19.10
CA TYR A 83 -5.89 -1.00 18.98
C TYR A 83 -5.23 -1.04 17.59
N LYS A 84 -4.82 -2.22 17.13
CA LYS A 84 -4.20 -2.41 15.80
C LYS A 84 -5.14 -1.96 14.68
N ARG A 85 -6.43 -2.32 14.76
CA ARG A 85 -7.43 -1.94 13.75
C ARG A 85 -7.74 -0.43 13.75
N SER A 86 -7.80 0.19 14.93
CA SER A 86 -8.06 1.63 15.07
C SER A 86 -6.88 2.48 14.58
N MET A 87 -5.65 2.03 14.84
CA MET A 87 -4.43 2.67 14.31
C MET A 87 -4.35 2.57 12.78
N ARG A 88 -4.69 1.42 12.19
CA ARG A 88 -4.59 1.23 10.72
C ARG A 88 -5.45 2.22 9.92
N LYS A 89 -6.62 2.61 10.45
CA LYS A 89 -7.51 3.61 9.82
C LYS A 89 -6.99 5.06 9.91
N ALA A 90 -5.96 5.33 10.71
CA ALA A 90 -5.39 6.67 10.91
C ALA A 90 -4.48 7.13 9.77
N THR A 91 -3.75 6.17 9.20
CA THR A 91 -2.62 6.42 8.30
C THR A 91 -3.03 6.36 6.83
N GLU A 92 -4.30 6.04 6.56
CA GLU A 92 -4.87 5.91 5.23
C GLU A 92 -5.02 7.29 4.55
N LYS A 93 -3.89 7.89 4.14
CA LYS A 93 -3.87 9.08 3.29
C LYS A 93 -4.20 8.65 1.87
N VAL A 94 -5.47 8.76 1.52
CA VAL A 94 -5.96 8.46 0.16
C VAL A 94 -5.34 9.46 -0.82
N LYS A 95 -4.36 9.01 -1.61
CA LYS A 95 -3.88 9.77 -2.77
C LYS A 95 -4.83 9.49 -3.94
N VAL A 96 -5.65 10.47 -4.29
CA VAL A 96 -6.43 10.44 -5.54
C VAL A 96 -5.48 10.89 -6.64
N VAL A 97 -5.12 9.98 -7.53
CA VAL A 97 -4.26 10.29 -8.68
C VAL A 97 -5.14 10.74 -9.85
N GLU A 98 -4.84 11.90 -10.42
CA GLU A 98 -5.43 12.35 -11.68
C GLU A 98 -4.90 11.46 -12.81
N THR A 99 -5.81 10.77 -13.49
CA THR A 99 -5.49 9.72 -14.47
C THR A 99 -5.18 10.34 -15.83
N ASP A 100 -3.90 10.65 -16.07
CA ASP A 100 -3.35 10.86 -17.42
C ASP A 100 -2.99 9.51 -18.08
N LEU A 101 -3.81 8.48 -17.86
CA LEU A 101 -3.58 7.15 -18.42
C LEU A 101 -4.06 7.07 -19.87
N PRO A 102 -3.36 6.30 -20.72
CA PRO A 102 -3.89 5.92 -22.02
C PRO A 102 -5.15 5.08 -21.86
N GLU A 103 -5.98 5.06 -22.90
CA GLU A 103 -7.15 4.19 -22.95
C GLU A 103 -6.68 2.72 -22.95
N ILE A 104 -7.17 1.93 -21.99
CA ILE A 104 -6.81 0.52 -21.89
C ILE A 104 -7.56 -0.25 -22.97
N GLU A 105 -6.82 -0.88 -23.88
CA GLU A 105 -7.34 -1.81 -24.89
C GLU A 105 -8.25 -2.87 -24.27
N ASN A 106 -9.34 -3.17 -24.97
CA ASN A 106 -10.31 -4.18 -24.55
C ASN A 106 -9.82 -5.62 -24.81
N ASP A 107 -8.96 -5.82 -25.80
CA ASP A 107 -8.55 -7.13 -26.31
C ASP A 107 -7.16 -7.55 -25.79
N LEU A 108 -6.92 -7.34 -24.50
CA LEU A 108 -5.67 -7.77 -23.85
C LEU A 108 -5.58 -9.30 -23.75
N ILE A 109 -4.48 -9.85 -24.27
CA ILE A 109 -4.14 -11.27 -24.15
C ILE A 109 -3.37 -11.47 -22.84
N TYR A 110 -3.89 -12.33 -21.97
CA TYR A 110 -3.24 -12.69 -20.72
C TYR A 110 -2.23 -13.81 -20.94
N ILE A 111 -0.96 -13.53 -20.66
CA ILE A 111 0.13 -14.49 -20.80
C ILE A 111 0.88 -14.67 -19.47
N ASP A 112 1.48 -15.85 -19.31
CA ASP A 112 2.33 -16.14 -18.15
C ASP A 112 3.62 -15.31 -18.18
N PRO A 113 4.14 -14.87 -17.01
CA PRO A 113 5.40 -14.13 -16.92
C PRO A 113 6.58 -14.81 -17.60
N HIS A 114 6.61 -16.15 -17.57
CA HIS A 114 7.62 -16.95 -18.25
C HIS A 114 7.56 -16.79 -19.78
N ASN A 115 6.37 -16.89 -20.36
CA ASN A 115 6.19 -16.77 -21.81
C ASN A 115 6.45 -15.33 -22.26
N PHE A 116 6.11 -14.34 -21.42
CA PHE A 116 6.44 -12.95 -21.68
C PHE A 116 7.96 -12.71 -21.72
N GLN A 117 8.72 -13.29 -20.79
CA GLN A 117 10.19 -13.19 -20.79
C GLN A 117 10.80 -13.68 -22.11
N GLU A 118 10.26 -14.75 -22.70
CA GLU A 118 10.81 -15.32 -23.93
C GLU A 118 10.45 -14.50 -25.18
N ASN A 119 9.34 -13.76 -25.16
CA ASN A 119 8.75 -13.15 -26.35
C ASN A 119 8.62 -11.62 -26.28
N PHE A 120 9.21 -10.95 -25.29
CA PHE A 120 9.08 -9.49 -25.17
C PHE A 120 9.72 -8.76 -26.37
N SER A 121 9.05 -7.72 -26.85
CA SER A 121 9.61 -6.80 -27.85
C SER A 121 10.26 -5.58 -27.19
N LYS A 122 11.25 -5.01 -27.88
CA LYS A 122 11.95 -3.80 -27.45
C LYS A 122 11.25 -2.56 -27.98
N GLU A 123 9.98 -2.42 -27.61
CA GLU A 123 9.17 -1.26 -28.00
C GLU A 123 9.57 -0.01 -27.21
N LYS A 124 9.35 1.14 -27.84
CA LYS A 124 9.57 2.47 -27.25
C LYS A 124 8.22 3.04 -26.87
N GLY A 125 8.03 3.41 -25.61
CA GLY A 125 6.73 3.85 -25.11
C GLY A 125 6.81 4.63 -23.81
N MET A 126 5.65 4.95 -23.25
CA MET A 126 5.51 5.65 -21.98
C MET A 126 5.16 4.67 -20.86
N LEU A 127 5.83 4.82 -19.71
CA LEU A 127 5.57 4.01 -18.52
C LEU A 127 4.72 4.77 -17.52
N TYR A 128 3.56 4.22 -17.21
CA TYR A 128 2.62 4.70 -16.23
C TYR A 128 2.59 3.77 -15.04
N LEU A 129 2.63 4.34 -13.85
CA LEU A 129 2.51 3.64 -12.60
C LEU A 129 1.49 4.36 -11.76
N ALA A 130 0.52 3.63 -11.25
CA ALA A 130 -0.44 4.20 -10.32
C ALA A 130 -1.17 5.42 -10.92
N GLY A 131 -1.38 5.47 -12.24
CA GLY A 131 -1.98 6.59 -12.96
C GLY A 131 -1.10 7.81 -13.20
N GLU A 132 0.15 7.77 -12.74
CA GLU A 132 1.16 8.81 -12.97
C GLU A 132 2.20 8.33 -14.00
N LYS A 133 2.67 9.25 -14.86
CA LYS A 133 3.86 9.00 -15.68
C LYS A 133 5.06 8.82 -14.75
N VAL A 134 5.78 7.71 -14.91
CA VAL A 134 7.02 7.45 -14.14
C VAL A 134 8.12 8.44 -14.55
N VAL A 135 8.15 8.77 -15.84
CA VAL A 135 9.05 9.75 -16.46
C VAL A 135 8.31 10.47 -17.59
N ASP A 136 8.70 11.72 -17.86
CA ASP A 136 8.10 12.53 -18.94
C ASP A 136 8.63 12.17 -20.35
N GLN A 137 9.51 11.18 -20.44
CA GLN A 137 10.22 10.80 -21.67
C GLN A 137 9.86 9.36 -22.04
N GLU A 138 9.86 9.06 -23.34
CA GLU A 138 9.70 7.69 -23.80
C GLU A 138 10.86 6.80 -23.35
N VAL A 139 10.53 5.58 -22.97
CA VAL A 139 11.44 4.55 -22.49
C VAL A 139 11.31 3.29 -23.31
N ILE A 140 12.41 2.54 -23.43
CA ILE A 140 12.48 1.30 -24.18
C ILE A 140 12.56 0.15 -23.18
N LEU A 141 11.72 -0.87 -23.31
CA LEU A 141 11.86 -2.12 -22.55
C LEU A 141 13.12 -2.86 -23.02
N THR A 142 14.16 -2.89 -22.18
CA THR A 142 15.51 -3.37 -22.58
C THR A 142 15.75 -4.81 -22.20
N SER A 143 15.24 -5.24 -21.04
CA SER A 143 15.35 -6.62 -20.58
C SER A 143 14.18 -7.00 -19.69
N VAL A 144 13.80 -8.27 -19.78
CA VAL A 144 12.85 -8.93 -18.89
C VAL A 144 13.51 -10.21 -18.38
N SER A 145 13.39 -10.49 -17.09
CA SER A 145 13.76 -11.77 -16.50
C SER A 145 12.71 -12.22 -15.50
N TYR A 146 12.46 -13.52 -15.45
CA TYR A 146 11.51 -14.11 -14.53
C TYR A 146 12.18 -15.26 -13.77
N ASP A 147 12.21 -15.14 -12.44
CA ASP A 147 12.69 -16.19 -11.55
C ASP A 147 11.52 -17.06 -11.08
N LYS A 148 11.49 -18.31 -11.56
CA LYS A 148 10.46 -19.30 -11.23
C LYS A 148 10.44 -19.68 -9.75
N LEU A 149 11.56 -19.59 -9.05
CA LEU A 149 11.65 -20.00 -7.64
C LEU A 149 11.06 -18.95 -6.70
N THR A 150 11.26 -17.67 -7.04
CA THR A 150 10.79 -16.55 -6.22
C THR A 150 9.53 -15.87 -6.77
N ASP A 151 9.03 -16.35 -7.91
CA ASP A 151 7.92 -15.76 -8.67
C ASP A 151 8.15 -14.25 -8.90
N ALA A 152 9.36 -13.91 -9.33
CA ALA A 152 9.83 -12.54 -9.44
C ALA A 152 10.09 -12.16 -10.91
N LEU A 153 9.26 -11.27 -11.44
CA LEU A 153 9.42 -10.62 -12.73
C LEU A 153 10.24 -9.33 -12.56
N ASN A 154 11.38 -9.26 -13.24
CA ASN A 154 12.20 -8.07 -13.29
C ASN A 154 12.20 -7.51 -14.71
N MET A 155 11.84 -6.24 -14.84
CA MET A 155 11.85 -5.50 -16.10
C MET A 155 12.81 -4.31 -15.97
N SER A 156 13.67 -4.13 -16.95
CA SER A 156 14.55 -2.96 -17.04
C SER A 156 14.18 -2.15 -18.27
N PHE A 157 13.96 -0.86 -18.07
CA PHE A 157 13.74 0.09 -19.15
C PHE A 157 14.98 0.95 -19.35
N SER A 158 15.03 1.64 -20.50
CA SER A 158 15.99 2.72 -20.70
C SER A 158 15.87 3.79 -19.60
N SER A 159 16.87 4.67 -19.52
CA SER A 159 16.93 5.71 -18.47
C SER A 159 17.09 5.17 -17.05
N GLY A 160 17.50 3.91 -16.89
CA GLY A 160 17.85 3.31 -15.61
C GLY A 160 16.65 2.95 -14.73
N ILE A 161 15.45 2.83 -15.32
CA ILE A 161 14.24 2.43 -14.59
C ILE A 161 14.23 0.90 -14.47
N LYS A 162 13.99 0.41 -13.26
CA LYS A 162 13.85 -1.02 -12.97
C LYS A 162 12.56 -1.28 -12.23
N VAL A 163 11.79 -2.25 -12.70
CA VAL A 163 10.57 -2.73 -12.04
C VAL A 163 10.82 -4.17 -11.62
N ALA A 164 10.58 -4.48 -10.35
CA ALA A 164 10.62 -5.83 -9.82
C ALA A 164 9.27 -6.15 -9.19
N ALA A 165 8.51 -7.06 -9.81
CA ALA A 165 7.21 -7.50 -9.32
C ALA A 165 7.29 -8.96 -8.87
N LYS A 166 6.75 -9.27 -7.69
CA LYS A 166 6.70 -10.61 -7.10
C LYS A 166 5.27 -11.10 -6.97
N GLY A 167 5.06 -12.41 -7.07
CA GLY A 167 3.72 -13.00 -7.00
C GLY A 167 2.89 -12.66 -8.25
N MET A 168 3.54 -12.58 -9.40
CA MET A 168 2.88 -12.16 -10.65
C MET A 168 2.12 -13.35 -11.22
N GLN A 169 0.80 -13.22 -11.32
CA GLN A 169 -0.01 -14.27 -11.94
C GLN A 169 0.09 -14.19 -13.47
N ASN A 170 -0.36 -13.07 -14.02
CA ASN A 170 -0.53 -12.90 -15.46
C ASN A 170 -0.10 -11.48 -15.88
N ILE A 171 0.34 -11.34 -17.12
CA ILE A 171 0.62 -10.07 -17.78
C ILE A 171 -0.39 -9.91 -18.91
N GLY A 172 -1.08 -8.77 -18.97
CA GLY A 172 -1.93 -8.45 -20.12
C GLY A 172 -1.08 -7.78 -21.20
N VAL A 173 -1.06 -8.34 -22.40
CA VAL A 173 -0.36 -7.78 -23.56
C VAL A 173 -1.39 -7.52 -24.66
N GLY A 174 -1.38 -6.30 -25.16
CA GLY A 174 -2.18 -5.85 -26.28
C GLY A 174 -1.30 -5.45 -27.46
N ASP A 175 -1.89 -4.75 -28.42
CA ASP A 175 -1.21 -4.32 -29.64
C ASP A 175 -0.26 -3.15 -29.38
N GLN A 176 -0.65 -2.24 -28.49
CA GLN A 176 0.06 -1.00 -28.14
C GLN A 176 0.37 -0.90 -26.65
N GLN A 177 0.08 -1.92 -25.84
CA GLN A 177 0.31 -1.83 -24.40
C GLN A 177 0.57 -3.15 -23.71
N MET A 178 1.28 -3.05 -22.58
CA MET A 178 1.46 -4.10 -21.60
C MET A 178 0.96 -3.60 -20.25
N CYS A 179 0.14 -4.41 -19.59
CA CYS A 179 -0.48 -4.11 -18.31
C CYS A 179 -0.13 -5.18 -17.27
N LEU A 180 0.30 -4.74 -16.07
CA LEU A 180 0.35 -5.61 -14.90
C LEU A 180 -0.88 -5.38 -14.04
N PHE A 181 -1.68 -6.43 -13.84
CA PHE A 181 -2.92 -6.35 -13.08
C PHE A 181 -2.78 -6.83 -11.63
N TYR A 182 -2.00 -7.89 -11.42
CA TYR A 182 -1.96 -8.58 -10.13
C TYR A 182 -0.53 -9.01 -9.75
N PHE A 183 -0.06 -8.52 -8.60
CA PHE A 183 1.21 -8.87 -7.96
C PHE A 183 1.07 -8.78 -6.44
N ASP A 184 1.87 -9.53 -5.68
CA ASP A 184 1.90 -9.36 -4.23
C ASP A 184 2.69 -8.12 -3.83
N GLN A 185 3.87 -7.94 -4.43
CA GLN A 185 4.78 -6.83 -4.15
C GLN A 185 5.38 -6.32 -5.46
N MET A 186 5.54 -5.00 -5.59
CA MET A 186 6.21 -4.38 -6.71
C MET A 186 7.12 -3.26 -6.23
N GLU A 187 8.37 -3.27 -6.66
CA GLU A 187 9.32 -2.21 -6.43
C GLU A 187 9.65 -1.55 -7.78
N ILE A 188 9.56 -0.23 -7.84
CA ILE A 188 10.08 0.55 -8.97
C ILE A 188 11.26 1.40 -8.50
N ARG A 189 12.36 1.32 -9.24
CA ARG A 189 13.54 2.15 -9.02
C ARG A 189 13.75 3.06 -10.21
N VAL A 190 13.85 4.36 -9.94
CA VAL A 190 14.17 5.40 -10.92
C VAL A 190 15.43 6.10 -10.44
N GLY A 191 16.58 5.73 -11.03
CA GLY A 191 17.88 6.20 -10.56
C GLY A 191 18.15 5.79 -9.10
N LYS A 192 18.23 6.78 -8.19
CA LYS A 192 18.44 6.55 -6.75
C LYS A 192 17.15 6.46 -5.94
N ARG A 193 16.00 6.77 -6.52
CA ARG A 193 14.71 6.74 -5.83
C ARG A 193 14.07 5.37 -6.01
N SER A 194 13.52 4.83 -4.93
CA SER A 194 12.73 3.59 -4.97
C SER A 194 11.33 3.87 -4.42
N ARG A 195 10.31 3.28 -5.03
CA ARG A 195 8.94 3.27 -4.52
C ARG A 195 8.49 1.81 -4.47
N SER A 196 7.92 1.42 -3.34
CA SER A 196 7.45 0.05 -3.09
C SER A 196 5.94 0.03 -3.00
N PHE A 197 5.33 -0.96 -3.63
CA PHE A 197 3.90 -1.15 -3.68
C PHE A 197 3.55 -2.57 -3.25
N THR A 198 2.47 -2.69 -2.50
CA THR A 198 1.89 -3.98 -2.11
C THR A 198 0.45 -4.00 -2.58
N MET A 199 0.02 -5.09 -3.19
CA MET A 199 -1.38 -5.25 -3.56
C MET A 199 -2.08 -6.16 -2.56
N ASN A 200 -3.26 -5.77 -2.09
CA ASN A 200 -4.10 -6.63 -1.28
C ASN A 200 -5.48 -6.72 -1.95
N LYS A 201 -5.79 -7.88 -2.51
CA LYS A 201 -7.00 -8.14 -3.32
C LYS A 201 -7.10 -7.25 -4.55
N LYS A 202 -7.62 -6.03 -4.41
CA LYS A 202 -7.88 -5.05 -5.49
C LYS A 202 -7.45 -3.63 -5.11
N GLU A 203 -6.67 -3.51 -4.05
CA GLU A 203 -6.21 -2.24 -3.53
C GLU A 203 -4.68 -2.22 -3.58
N LEU A 204 -4.12 -1.10 -4.03
CA LEU A 204 -2.68 -0.85 -4.06
C LEU A 204 -2.30 0.00 -2.85
N TYR A 205 -1.19 -0.35 -2.21
CA TYR A 205 -0.65 0.35 -1.06
C TYR A 205 0.77 0.77 -1.42
N GLU A 206 1.09 2.06 -1.33
CA GLU A 206 2.45 2.54 -1.46
C GLU A 206 3.11 2.56 -0.08
N VAL A 207 4.23 1.84 0.06
CA VAL A 207 4.99 1.72 1.30
C VAL A 207 6.09 2.78 1.30
N LEU A 208 5.97 3.77 2.19
CA LEU A 208 6.97 4.85 2.37
C LEU A 208 7.63 4.71 3.73
N GLU A 209 8.91 4.35 3.78
CA GLU A 209 9.77 4.43 5.00
C GLU A 209 9.08 4.03 6.33
N GLU A 210 8.43 2.85 6.35
CA GLU A 210 7.66 2.27 7.48
C GLU A 210 6.20 2.76 7.70
N GLU A 211 5.72 3.75 6.95
CA GLU A 211 4.30 4.14 6.89
C GLU A 211 3.63 3.56 5.63
N GLU A 212 2.60 2.72 5.81
CA GLU A 212 1.71 2.30 4.72
C GLU A 212 0.83 3.48 4.32
N SER A 213 1.08 4.07 3.14
CA SER A 213 0.16 5.02 2.51
C SER A 213 -0.75 4.29 1.54
N HIS A 214 -2.05 4.37 1.77
CA HIS A 214 -3.04 3.70 0.91
C HIS A 214 -3.26 4.53 -0.35
N VAL A 215 -2.91 3.95 -1.49
CA VAL A 215 -3.18 4.56 -2.78
C VAL A 215 -4.44 3.92 -3.32
N ILE A 216 -5.60 4.50 -3.00
CA ILE A 216 -6.88 4.01 -3.53
C ILE A 216 -6.90 4.25 -5.03
N PHE A 217 -6.64 3.19 -5.79
CA PHE A 217 -7.11 3.11 -7.16
C PHE A 217 -8.61 2.92 -7.15
N THR A 218 -9.30 3.73 -7.94
CA THR A 218 -10.67 3.49 -8.37
C THR A 218 -10.73 2.24 -9.25
N HIS A 219 -10.60 1.07 -8.61
CA HIS A 219 -10.99 -0.31 -8.95
C HIS A 219 -10.99 -0.86 -10.39
N LYS A 220 -10.45 -0.20 -11.42
CA LYS A 220 -10.48 -0.72 -12.80
C LYS A 220 -9.23 -0.45 -13.64
N ILE A 221 -8.20 0.15 -13.05
CA ILE A 221 -7.02 0.58 -13.79
C ILE A 221 -5.85 -0.35 -13.43
N PRO A 222 -5.11 -0.91 -14.41
CA PRO A 222 -3.91 -1.69 -14.14
C PRO A 222 -2.89 -0.83 -13.36
N PRO A 223 -2.34 -1.33 -12.23
CA PRO A 223 -1.35 -0.57 -11.48
C PRO A 223 -0.11 -0.14 -12.28
N LEU A 224 0.32 -0.94 -13.26
CA LEU A 224 1.41 -0.60 -14.17
C LEU A 224 0.92 -0.76 -15.61
N VAL A 225 1.11 0.29 -16.42
CA VAL A 225 0.82 0.29 -17.86
C VAL A 225 2.04 0.79 -18.60
N PHE A 226 2.52 0.02 -19.57
CA PHE A 226 3.51 0.46 -20.54
C PHE A 226 2.82 0.54 -21.89
N HIS A 227 2.79 1.73 -22.50
CA HIS A 227 2.07 1.99 -23.76
C HIS A 227 3.04 2.51 -24.82
N TRP A 228 3.13 1.83 -25.96
CA TRP A 228 4.08 2.12 -27.05
C TRP A 228 3.38 2.58 -28.34
#